data_AF-A0A369J1P2-F1
#
_entry.id   AF-A0A369J1P2-F1
#
_cell.length_a   1.000
_cell.length_b   1.000
_cell.length_c   1.000
_cell.angle_alpha   90.00
_cell.angle_beta   90.00
_cell.angle_gamma   90.00
#
_symmetry.space_group_name_H-M   'P 1'
#
loop_
_entity.id
_entity.type
_entity.pdbx_description
1 polymer ?
#
loop_
_entity_poly.entity_id
_entity_poly.type
_entity_poly.pdbx_seq_one_letter_code
_entity_poly.pdbx_strand_id
1 'polypeptide(L)'
;MSFFATLAHVKCCCSVTRISRLYSTAKIFGNAGSAEFVAAAGSITSIPKLRGLPEVIVTGRANSGKSTLFNAVLGRRDLLHTSKKAGRTRELNFFRVGAEPGKLILVDAPGYGSRGRPQWGQMFDKYLETRKELRRVYILFNAKHSLNESDTQMLAHISQMLISTRGTQPFTLQSVITKADCIPADKVSEVITRMRKDIWGAAPLCLPPVVTSATMSPPFGIEELRENIADACGLLAGKRAH
;
A
#
# COMPACT_ATOMS: atom_id res chain seq x y z
N MET A 1 -16.00 -4.30 -25.66
CA MET A 1 -15.39 -3.07 -25.09
C MET A 1 -14.79 -3.44 -23.74
N SER A 2 -13.49 -3.25 -23.60
CA SER A 2 -12.63 -3.90 -22.60
C SER A 2 -12.96 -3.54 -21.15
N PHE A 3 -12.86 -4.53 -20.25
CA PHE A 3 -13.02 -4.54 -18.78
C PHE A 3 -12.58 -3.25 -18.04
N PHE A 4 -11.66 -2.48 -18.60
CA PHE A 4 -11.06 -1.29 -17.96
C PHE A 4 -11.36 0.05 -18.65
N ALA A 5 -12.05 0.07 -19.80
CA ALA A 5 -12.42 1.33 -20.46
C ALA A 5 -13.30 2.22 -19.55
N THR A 6 -14.10 1.62 -18.68
CA THR A 6 -14.98 2.30 -17.73
C THR A 6 -14.26 2.80 -16.47
N LEU A 7 -13.10 2.24 -16.12
CA LEU A 7 -12.31 2.62 -14.93
C LEU A 7 -11.28 3.73 -15.22
N ALA A 8 -10.94 3.97 -16.50
CA ALA A 8 -9.86 4.86 -16.92
C ALA A 8 -10.27 6.35 -17.07
N HIS A 9 -11.54 6.70 -16.86
CA HIS A 9 -11.96 8.10 -16.89
C HIS A 9 -11.57 8.81 -15.58
N VAL A 10 -10.37 9.40 -15.57
CA VAL A 10 -9.99 10.71 -15.01
C VAL A 10 -8.46 10.71 -14.84
N LYS A 11 -7.77 11.49 -15.70
CA LYS A 11 -6.49 12.21 -15.47
C LYS A 11 -5.83 12.51 -16.82
N CYS A 12 -6.37 13.49 -17.55
CA CYS A 12 -5.61 14.20 -18.57
C CYS A 12 -4.97 15.41 -17.87
N CYS A 13 -3.73 15.26 -17.38
CA CYS A 13 -2.95 16.37 -16.84
C CYS A 13 -1.61 16.40 -17.59
N CYS A 14 -1.30 17.57 -18.17
CA CYS A 14 -0.08 17.98 -18.89
C CYS A 14 0.95 16.88 -19.20
N SER A 15 1.15 16.59 -20.50
CA SER A 15 1.99 15.49 -21.00
C SER A 15 3.42 15.48 -20.42
N VAL A 16 4.03 16.64 -20.19
CA VAL A 16 5.40 16.77 -19.65
C VAL A 16 5.50 16.33 -18.19
N THR A 17 4.55 16.73 -17.33
CA THR A 17 4.51 16.35 -15.91
C THR A 17 4.27 14.85 -15.73
N ARG A 18 3.52 14.23 -16.66
CA ARG A 18 3.29 12.79 -16.64
C ARG A 18 4.56 12.01 -16.99
N ILE A 19 5.30 12.46 -18.01
CA ILE A 19 6.58 11.84 -18.42
C ILE A 19 7.62 11.92 -17.29
N SER A 20 7.76 13.08 -16.63
CA SER A 20 8.71 13.25 -15.52
C SER A 20 8.39 12.36 -14.33
N ARG A 21 7.09 12.18 -14.02
CA ARG A 21 6.64 11.28 -12.95
C ARG A 21 6.92 9.81 -13.27
N LEU A 22 6.61 9.37 -14.49
CA LEU A 22 6.91 8.01 -14.95
C LEU A 22 8.41 7.72 -14.94
N TYR A 23 9.23 8.71 -15.26
CA TYR A 23 10.69 8.57 -15.18
C TYR A 23 11.18 8.45 -13.73
N SER A 24 10.62 9.24 -12.79
CA SER A 24 10.90 9.10 -11.35
C SER A 24 10.54 7.72 -10.82
N THR A 25 9.36 7.20 -11.15
CA THR A 25 8.92 5.87 -10.70
C THR A 25 9.76 4.76 -11.32
N ALA A 26 10.09 4.84 -12.61
CA ALA A 26 10.97 3.88 -13.27
C ALA A 26 12.37 3.83 -12.65
N LYS A 27 12.91 4.96 -12.19
CA LYS A 27 14.20 4.98 -11.46
C LYS A 27 14.15 4.29 -10.10
N ILE A 28 13.00 4.31 -9.43
CA ILE A 28 12.84 3.75 -8.09
C ILE A 28 12.47 2.27 -8.16
N PHE A 29 11.57 1.89 -9.07
CA PHE A 29 10.95 0.56 -9.12
C PHE A 29 11.27 -0.24 -10.39
N GLY A 30 11.88 0.39 -11.41
CA GLY A 30 12.08 -0.21 -12.73
C GLY A 30 13.20 -1.25 -12.78
N ASN A 31 14.09 -1.29 -11.78
CA ASN A 31 15.10 -2.34 -11.67
C ASN A 31 14.70 -3.34 -10.59
N ALA A 32 14.45 -4.59 -10.95
CA ALA A 32 14.17 -5.66 -10.00
C ALA A 32 15.28 -5.81 -8.96
N GLY A 33 16.55 -5.49 -9.25
CA GLY A 33 17.66 -5.51 -8.29
C GLY A 33 17.59 -4.43 -7.20
N SER A 34 16.74 -3.41 -7.35
CA SER A 34 16.71 -2.22 -6.49
C SER A 34 15.89 -2.37 -5.19
N ALA A 35 15.48 -3.59 -4.83
CA ALA A 35 14.84 -3.85 -3.55
C ALA A 35 15.70 -4.78 -2.68
N GLU A 36 15.73 -4.60 -1.38
CA GLU A 36 16.55 -5.41 -0.48
C GLU A 36 15.80 -5.64 0.83
N PHE A 37 15.74 -6.88 1.31
CA PHE A 37 15.25 -7.15 2.65
C PHE A 37 16.29 -6.65 3.67
N VAL A 38 15.87 -5.78 4.58
CA VAL A 38 16.76 -5.15 5.55
C VAL A 38 16.66 -5.84 6.91
N ALA A 39 15.43 -6.04 7.41
CA ALA A 39 15.19 -6.62 8.72
C ALA A 39 13.75 -7.08 8.89
N ALA A 40 13.53 -7.98 9.85
CA ALA A 40 12.23 -8.26 10.45
C ALA A 40 12.29 -7.81 11.92
N ALA A 41 11.34 -6.97 12.35
CA ALA A 41 11.34 -6.40 13.70
C ALA A 41 10.06 -6.80 14.45
N GLY A 42 10.22 -7.46 15.59
CA GLY A 42 9.13 -7.84 16.49
C GLY A 42 8.77 -6.75 17.52
N SER A 43 9.62 -5.74 17.67
CA SER A 43 9.41 -4.59 18.55
C SER A 43 9.99 -3.31 17.93
N ILE A 44 9.51 -2.13 18.36
CA ILE A 44 10.03 -0.84 17.88
C ILE A 44 11.53 -0.69 18.15
N THR A 45 12.01 -1.20 19.29
CA THR A 45 13.42 -1.16 19.68
C THR A 45 14.31 -2.05 18.80
N SER A 46 13.74 -3.04 18.12
CA SER A 46 14.46 -3.93 17.20
C SER A 46 14.53 -3.42 15.76
N ILE A 47 13.89 -2.28 15.44
CA ILE A 47 13.97 -1.68 14.10
C ILE A 47 15.38 -1.09 13.92
N PRO A 48 16.14 -1.48 12.87
CA PRO A 48 17.47 -0.95 12.63
C PRO A 48 17.43 0.53 12.24
N LYS A 49 18.60 1.18 12.22
CA LYS A 49 18.71 2.55 11.69
C LYS A 49 18.50 2.53 10.16
N LEU A 50 17.37 3.04 9.70
CA LEU A 50 16.97 3.08 8.29
C LEU A 50 17.36 4.39 7.58
N ARG A 51 18.37 5.09 8.08
CA ARG A 51 18.96 6.32 7.50
C ARG A 51 17.96 7.47 7.24
N GLY A 52 16.83 7.51 7.94
CA GLY A 52 15.82 8.56 7.77
C GLY A 52 15.06 8.51 6.45
N LEU A 53 15.14 7.39 5.71
CA LEU A 53 14.39 7.20 4.46
C LEU A 53 12.88 7.21 4.73
N PRO A 54 12.06 7.81 3.85
CA PRO A 54 10.61 7.82 4.02
C PRO A 54 10.04 6.41 3.92
N GLU A 55 9.06 6.11 4.76
CA GLU A 55 8.51 4.76 4.90
C GLU A 55 7.05 4.71 4.45
N VAL A 56 6.66 3.62 3.81
CA VAL A 56 5.27 3.25 3.60
C VAL A 56 5.03 1.88 4.18
N ILE A 57 3.95 1.73 4.95
CA ILE A 57 3.58 0.45 5.56
C ILE A 57 2.33 -0.11 4.90
N VAL A 58 2.27 -1.42 4.75
CA VAL A 58 1.14 -2.08 4.11
C VAL A 58 0.59 -3.19 4.97
N THR A 59 -0.72 -3.16 5.12
CA THR A 59 -1.49 -4.10 5.91
C THR A 59 -2.72 -4.57 5.13
N GLY A 60 -3.35 -5.64 5.59
CA GLY A 60 -4.49 -6.25 4.91
C GLY A 60 -4.74 -7.63 5.49
N ARG A 61 -5.96 -8.15 5.36
CA ARG A 61 -6.29 -9.51 5.80
C ARG A 61 -5.34 -10.55 5.20
N ALA A 62 -5.23 -11.71 5.85
CA ALA A 62 -4.60 -12.88 5.24
C ALA A 62 -5.23 -13.16 3.86
N ASN A 63 -4.39 -13.43 2.85
CA ASN A 63 -4.80 -13.66 1.45
C ASN A 63 -5.43 -12.45 0.71
N SER A 64 -5.31 -11.24 1.25
CA SER A 64 -5.67 -9.97 0.57
C SER A 64 -4.83 -9.68 -0.68
N GLY A 65 -3.76 -10.45 -0.95
CA GLY A 65 -2.89 -10.28 -2.10
C GLY A 65 -1.69 -9.36 -1.85
N LYS A 66 -1.40 -9.01 -0.60
CA LYS A 66 -0.29 -8.13 -0.18
C LYS A 66 1.07 -8.51 -0.77
N SER A 67 1.54 -9.74 -0.57
CA SER A 67 2.83 -10.19 -1.12
C SER A 67 2.86 -10.18 -2.65
N THR A 68 1.76 -10.60 -3.31
CA THR A 68 1.65 -10.59 -4.77
C THR A 68 1.68 -9.16 -5.33
N LEU A 69 0.93 -8.25 -4.72
CA LEU A 69 0.91 -6.84 -5.10
C LEU A 69 2.29 -6.22 -4.93
N PHE A 70 2.98 -6.52 -3.83
CA PHE A 70 4.30 -5.96 -3.53
C PHE A 70 5.40 -6.49 -4.42
N ASN A 71 5.39 -7.78 -4.72
CA ASN A 71 6.25 -8.36 -5.74
C ASN A 71 6.03 -7.65 -7.09
N ALA A 72 4.78 -7.40 -7.50
CA ALA A 72 4.48 -6.64 -8.71
C ALA A 72 4.97 -5.17 -8.66
N VAL A 73 4.74 -4.45 -7.55
CA VAL A 73 5.25 -3.07 -7.35
C VAL A 73 6.77 -3.03 -7.45
N LEU A 74 7.47 -3.99 -6.86
CA LEU A 74 8.93 -4.07 -6.86
C LEU A 74 9.53 -4.67 -8.13
N GLY A 75 8.70 -5.13 -9.09
CA GLY A 75 9.17 -5.83 -10.27
C GLY A 75 9.88 -7.15 -9.96
N ARG A 76 9.55 -7.79 -8.82
CA ARG A 76 10.12 -9.07 -8.36
C ARG A 76 9.06 -10.16 -8.36
N ARG A 77 9.50 -11.42 -8.30
CA ARG A 77 8.59 -12.57 -8.18
C ARG A 77 8.54 -13.14 -6.76
N ASP A 78 9.67 -13.18 -6.05
CA ASP A 78 9.81 -13.97 -4.82
C ASP A 78 10.47 -13.24 -3.63
N LEU A 79 10.49 -11.90 -3.63
CA LEU A 79 11.07 -11.16 -2.49
C LEU A 79 10.20 -11.28 -1.24
N LEU A 80 8.89 -11.07 -1.41
CA LEU A 80 7.91 -11.31 -0.37
C LEU A 80 7.29 -12.68 -0.61
N HIS A 81 7.65 -13.64 0.23
CA HIS A 81 7.03 -14.95 0.19
C HIS A 81 5.55 -14.82 0.57
N THR A 82 4.66 -15.36 -0.28
CA THR A 82 3.24 -15.53 0.07
C THR A 82 3.17 -16.54 1.22
N SER A 83 3.14 -16.07 2.47
CA SER A 83 2.99 -16.99 3.61
C SER A 83 1.62 -17.69 3.50
N LYS A 84 1.64 -18.96 3.07
CA LYS A 84 0.46 -19.84 3.04
C LYS A 84 0.01 -20.25 4.45
N LYS A 85 0.83 -20.03 5.48
CA LYS A 85 0.52 -20.34 6.88
C LYS A 85 0.28 -19.05 7.68
N ALA A 86 -1.00 -18.72 7.85
CA ALA A 86 -1.43 -17.65 8.74
C ALA A 86 -0.93 -17.91 10.19
N GLY A 87 -0.36 -16.88 10.83
CA GLY A 87 -0.01 -16.91 12.26
C GLY A 87 1.48 -16.96 12.63
N ARG A 88 2.42 -16.94 11.67
CA ARG A 88 3.87 -16.95 11.94
C ARG A 88 4.54 -15.56 11.97
N THR A 89 4.06 -14.59 11.20
CA THR A 89 4.72 -13.28 11.14
C THR A 89 4.19 -12.39 12.27
N ARG A 90 4.98 -12.27 13.34
CA ARG A 90 4.76 -11.28 14.43
C ARG A 90 5.49 -9.96 14.16
N GLU A 91 6.20 -9.90 13.06
CA GLU A 91 7.25 -8.92 12.80
C GLU A 91 6.86 -8.03 11.63
N LEU A 92 7.24 -6.75 11.70
CA LEU A 92 7.24 -5.87 10.54
C LEU A 92 8.46 -6.18 9.69
N ASN A 93 8.28 -6.46 8.40
CA ASN A 93 9.39 -6.72 7.48
C ASN A 93 9.72 -5.43 6.72
N PHE A 94 11.00 -5.05 6.72
CA PHE A 94 11.48 -3.81 6.12
C PHE A 94 12.24 -4.12 4.84
N PHE A 95 11.85 -3.46 3.76
CA PHE A 95 12.49 -3.58 2.46
C PHE A 95 12.98 -2.20 2.00
N ARG A 96 14.28 -2.07 1.75
CA ARG A 96 14.86 -0.88 1.13
C ARG A 96 14.56 -0.93 -0.36
N VAL A 97 14.11 0.18 -0.95
CA VAL A 97 13.74 0.25 -2.37
C VAL A 97 14.40 1.44 -3.06
N GLY A 98 14.82 1.24 -4.32
CA GLY A 98 15.53 2.20 -5.15
C GLY A 98 17.04 1.93 -5.22
N ALA A 99 17.71 2.50 -6.22
CA ALA A 99 19.16 2.39 -6.38
C ALA A 99 19.92 2.88 -5.13
N GLU A 100 21.09 2.29 -4.88
CA GLU A 100 21.96 2.62 -3.74
C GLU A 100 22.12 4.15 -3.57
N PRO A 101 21.93 4.69 -2.35
CA PRO A 101 21.79 4.02 -1.04
C PRO A 101 20.35 3.62 -0.63
N GLY A 102 19.42 3.55 -1.58
CA GLY A 102 17.98 3.41 -1.34
C GLY A 102 17.26 4.77 -1.36
N LYS A 103 15.96 4.74 -1.69
CA LYS A 103 15.10 5.94 -1.82
C LYS A 103 13.94 5.94 -0.82
N LEU A 104 13.43 4.78 -0.45
CA LEU A 104 12.36 4.61 0.53
C LEU A 104 12.47 3.26 1.22
N ILE A 105 11.70 3.12 2.29
CA ILE A 105 11.46 1.83 2.94
C ILE A 105 10.00 1.43 2.70
N LEU A 106 9.81 0.21 2.22
CA LEU A 106 8.53 -0.45 2.18
C LEU A 106 8.45 -1.42 3.36
N VAL A 107 7.40 -1.29 4.17
CA VAL A 107 7.18 -2.08 5.38
C VAL A 107 5.99 -3.00 5.15
N ASP A 108 6.22 -4.31 5.25
CA ASP A 108 5.16 -5.32 5.20
C ASP A 108 4.69 -5.65 6.61
N ALA A 109 3.44 -5.29 6.91
CA ALA A 109 2.81 -5.65 8.16
C ALA A 109 2.12 -7.03 8.05
N PRO A 110 2.11 -7.81 9.15
CA PRO A 110 1.26 -8.97 9.30
C PRO A 110 -0.21 -8.68 9.00
N GLY A 111 -0.94 -9.70 8.56
CA GLY A 111 -2.36 -9.53 8.27
C GLY A 111 -3.24 -9.55 9.52
N TYR A 112 -4.24 -8.66 9.55
CA TYR A 112 -5.25 -8.60 10.61
C TYR A 112 -6.45 -9.55 10.35
N GLY A 113 -7.35 -9.69 11.34
CA GLY A 113 -8.54 -10.54 11.31
C GLY A 113 -8.50 -11.67 12.35
N SER A 114 -9.35 -12.69 12.24
CA SER A 114 -9.54 -13.78 13.24
C SER A 114 -8.28 -14.58 13.61
N ARG A 115 -7.18 -14.40 12.90
CA ARG A 115 -5.86 -15.01 13.17
C ARG A 115 -4.79 -14.00 13.60
N GLY A 116 -5.14 -12.71 13.66
CA GLY A 116 -4.27 -11.63 14.15
C GLY A 116 -4.27 -11.64 15.68
N ARG A 117 -3.09 -11.78 16.28
CA ARG A 117 -2.94 -11.77 17.74
C ARG A 117 -2.91 -10.31 18.26
N PRO A 118 -3.41 -10.02 19.47
CA PRO A 118 -3.37 -8.69 20.08
C PRO A 118 -1.98 -8.04 20.12
N GLN A 119 -0.92 -8.85 20.30
CA GLN A 119 0.47 -8.41 20.39
C GLN A 119 0.99 -7.75 19.12
N TRP A 120 0.55 -8.22 17.94
CA TRP A 120 0.91 -7.56 16.68
C TRP A 120 0.22 -6.21 16.55
N GLY A 121 -1.04 -6.10 17.03
CA GLY A 121 -1.77 -4.84 17.07
C GLY A 121 -1.00 -3.76 17.84
N GLN A 122 -0.48 -4.11 19.03
CA GLN A 122 0.35 -3.18 19.82
C GLN A 122 1.61 -2.69 19.08
N MET A 123 2.32 -3.61 18.39
CA MET A 123 3.49 -3.23 17.59
C MET A 123 3.11 -2.32 16.42
N PHE A 124 2.01 -2.64 15.73
CA PHE A 124 1.50 -1.86 14.61
C PHE A 124 1.08 -0.45 15.06
N ASP A 125 0.28 -0.34 16.12
CA ASP A 125 -0.18 0.92 16.69
C ASP A 125 1.01 1.78 17.13
N LYS A 126 1.95 1.19 17.88
CA LYS A 126 3.14 1.91 18.33
C LYS A 126 4.00 2.39 17.17
N TYR A 127 4.09 1.61 16.10
CA TYR A 127 4.80 2.01 14.88
C TYR A 127 4.11 3.20 14.21
N LEU A 128 2.79 3.18 14.04
CA LEU A 128 2.03 4.30 13.48
C LEU A 128 2.16 5.57 14.33
N GLU A 129 2.18 5.44 15.66
CA GLU A 129 2.29 6.57 16.59
C GLU A 129 3.68 7.21 16.60
N THR A 130 4.73 6.41 16.55
CA THR A 130 6.10 6.87 16.89
C THR A 130 7.00 7.06 15.69
N ARG A 131 6.68 6.49 14.52
CA ARG A 131 7.56 6.51 13.36
C ARG A 131 7.44 7.81 12.57
N LYS A 132 8.42 8.70 12.73
CA LYS A 132 8.46 10.02 12.07
C LYS A 132 8.64 9.93 10.55
N GLU A 133 9.29 8.88 10.09
CA GLU A 133 9.58 8.64 8.68
C GLU A 133 8.37 8.07 7.93
N LEU A 134 7.34 7.59 8.62
CA LEU A 134 6.14 7.02 8.01
C LEU A 134 5.34 8.09 7.25
N ARG A 135 5.09 7.84 5.96
CA ARG A 135 4.37 8.76 5.07
C ARG A 135 3.01 8.25 4.63
N ARG A 136 2.85 6.94 4.51
CA ARG A 136 1.57 6.35 4.10
C ARG A 136 1.35 4.95 4.65
N VAL A 137 0.13 4.71 5.10
CA VAL A 137 -0.42 3.39 5.38
C VAL A 137 -1.26 2.96 4.19
N TYR A 138 -0.93 1.82 3.58
CA TYR A 138 -1.84 1.17 2.64
C TYR A 138 -2.57 0.01 3.29
N ILE A 139 -3.87 -0.07 3.04
CA ILE A 139 -4.72 -1.16 3.50
C ILE A 139 -5.37 -1.87 2.31
N LEU A 140 -5.20 -3.19 2.24
CA LEU A 140 -5.59 -3.98 1.07
C LEU A 140 -6.90 -4.73 1.28
N PHE A 141 -7.79 -4.62 0.30
CA PHE A 141 -9.05 -5.34 0.23
C PHE A 141 -9.12 -6.18 -1.04
N ASN A 142 -9.44 -7.46 -0.90
CA ASN A 142 -9.65 -8.34 -2.05
C ASN A 142 -11.04 -8.08 -2.63
N ALA A 143 -11.10 -7.68 -3.90
CA ALA A 143 -12.36 -7.34 -4.59
C ALA A 143 -13.42 -8.44 -4.50
N LYS A 144 -13.02 -9.72 -4.45
CA LYS A 144 -13.93 -10.87 -4.38
C LYS A 144 -14.78 -10.92 -3.11
N HIS A 145 -14.30 -10.34 -2.01
CA HIS A 145 -14.88 -10.59 -0.69
C HIS A 145 -15.52 -9.36 -0.04
N SER A 146 -15.56 -8.21 -0.73
CA SER A 146 -15.95 -6.91 -0.15
C SER A 146 -15.22 -6.61 1.18
N LEU A 147 -15.60 -5.55 1.88
CA LEU A 147 -15.12 -5.30 3.23
C LEU A 147 -15.88 -6.20 4.20
N ASN A 148 -15.18 -6.89 5.11
CA ASN A 148 -15.82 -7.53 6.25
C ASN A 148 -15.71 -6.67 7.51
N GLU A 149 -16.26 -7.16 8.63
CA GLU A 149 -16.22 -6.44 9.90
C GLU A 149 -14.79 -6.10 10.36
N SER A 150 -13.84 -7.02 10.24
CA SER A 150 -12.44 -6.76 10.60
C SER A 150 -11.79 -5.69 9.72
N ASP A 151 -12.14 -5.63 8.43
CA ASP A 151 -11.71 -4.57 7.50
C ASP A 151 -12.26 -3.21 7.93
N THR A 152 -13.55 -3.16 8.24
CA THR A 152 -14.24 -1.94 8.71
C THR A 152 -13.66 -1.45 10.04
N GLN A 153 -13.43 -2.35 11.00
CA GLN A 153 -12.82 -2.02 12.30
C GLN A 153 -11.40 -1.49 12.14
N MET A 154 -10.57 -2.13 11.31
CA MET A 154 -9.19 -1.67 11.06
C MET A 154 -9.16 -0.31 10.36
N LEU A 155 -10.04 -0.09 9.37
CA LEU A 155 -10.18 1.21 8.72
C LEU A 155 -10.58 2.30 9.70
N ALA A 156 -11.62 2.04 10.51
CA ALA A 156 -12.10 2.97 11.51
C ALA A 156 -11.02 3.28 12.55
N HIS A 157 -10.28 2.27 13.01
CA HIS A 157 -9.16 2.42 13.95
C HIS A 157 -8.07 3.35 13.41
N ILE A 158 -7.53 3.08 12.21
CA ILE A 158 -6.49 3.93 11.61
C ILE A 158 -7.05 5.34 11.33
N SER A 159 -8.30 5.44 10.88
CA SER A 159 -8.97 6.73 10.67
C SER A 159 -9.10 7.52 11.97
N GLN A 160 -9.41 6.87 13.09
CA GLN A 160 -9.48 7.52 14.39
C GLN A 160 -8.11 7.99 14.87
N MET A 161 -7.04 7.21 14.65
CA MET A 161 -5.68 7.65 14.94
C MET A 161 -5.31 8.93 14.18
N LEU A 162 -5.67 9.02 12.88
CA LEU A 162 -5.47 10.22 12.06
C LEU A 162 -6.27 11.43 12.59
N ILE A 163 -7.51 11.21 13.04
CA ILE A 163 -8.36 12.29 13.57
C ILE A 163 -7.85 12.76 14.94
N SER A 164 -7.39 11.85 15.78
CA SER A 164 -6.96 12.14 17.16
C SER A 164 -5.65 12.91 17.21
N THR A 165 -4.84 12.80 16.16
CA THR A 165 -3.49 13.35 16.08
C THR A 165 -3.41 14.59 15.18
N ARG A 166 -4.53 15.34 15.01
CA ARG A 166 -4.66 16.48 14.08
C ARG A 166 -3.39 17.36 14.01
N GLY A 167 -2.62 17.18 12.93
CA GLY A 167 -1.46 18.00 12.59
C GLY A 167 -0.09 17.49 13.11
N THR A 168 -0.05 16.48 13.98
CA THR A 168 1.20 15.92 14.51
C THR A 168 1.63 14.61 13.84
N GLN A 169 0.72 13.85 13.22
CA GLN A 169 1.09 12.64 12.49
C GLN A 169 1.43 12.91 11.01
N PRO A 170 2.59 12.41 10.51
CA PRO A 170 3.08 12.71 9.17
C PRO A 170 2.53 11.80 8.05
N PHE A 171 1.57 10.90 8.34
CA PHE A 171 1.13 9.89 7.37
C PHE A 171 -0.29 10.08 6.86
N THR A 172 -0.53 9.53 5.68
CA THR A 172 -1.85 9.44 5.03
C THR A 172 -2.32 7.98 4.97
N LEU A 173 -3.62 7.74 4.90
CA LEU A 173 -4.20 6.41 4.69
C LEU A 173 -4.68 6.28 3.25
N GLN A 174 -4.36 5.17 2.58
CA GLN A 174 -4.86 4.89 1.23
C GLN A 174 -5.23 3.41 1.06
N SER A 175 -6.45 3.15 0.62
CA SER A 175 -6.89 1.78 0.34
C SER A 175 -6.39 1.29 -1.02
N VAL A 176 -6.16 -0.03 -1.13
CA VAL A 176 -5.90 -0.70 -2.42
C VAL A 176 -6.89 -1.85 -2.58
N ILE A 177 -7.69 -1.80 -3.65
CA ILE A 177 -8.57 -2.90 -4.03
C ILE A 177 -7.78 -3.83 -4.95
N THR A 178 -7.52 -5.04 -4.50
CA THR A 178 -6.72 -6.04 -5.21
C THR A 178 -7.59 -7.07 -5.91
N LYS A 179 -7.00 -7.79 -6.87
CA LYS A 179 -7.64 -8.89 -7.61
C LYS A 179 -8.93 -8.45 -8.33
N ALA A 180 -8.92 -7.28 -8.97
CA ALA A 180 -10.09 -6.80 -9.71
C ALA A 180 -10.46 -7.75 -10.88
N ASP A 181 -9.46 -8.36 -11.52
CA ASP A 181 -9.53 -9.41 -12.54
C ASP A 181 -10.36 -10.64 -12.15
N CYS A 182 -10.52 -10.85 -10.85
CA CYS A 182 -11.27 -11.95 -10.31
C CYS A 182 -12.79 -11.68 -10.25
N ILE A 183 -13.24 -10.48 -10.61
CA ILE A 183 -14.66 -10.10 -10.69
C ILE A 183 -15.12 -10.19 -12.15
N PRO A 184 -16.33 -10.71 -12.43
CA PRO A 184 -16.91 -10.67 -13.77
C PRO A 184 -16.95 -9.24 -14.35
N ALA A 185 -16.68 -9.12 -15.65
CA ALA A 185 -16.51 -7.83 -16.34
C ALA A 185 -17.75 -6.91 -16.24
N ASP A 186 -18.93 -7.50 -16.27
CA ASP A 186 -20.22 -6.85 -16.13
C ASP A 186 -20.48 -6.32 -14.71
N LYS A 187 -19.85 -6.93 -13.69
CA LYS A 187 -20.06 -6.60 -12.27
C LYS A 187 -18.96 -5.75 -11.65
N VAL A 188 -17.80 -5.64 -12.30
CA VAL A 188 -16.62 -4.97 -11.71
C VAL A 188 -16.91 -3.52 -11.31
N SER A 189 -17.62 -2.76 -12.15
CA SER A 189 -17.95 -1.36 -11.86
C SER A 189 -18.82 -1.20 -10.62
N GLU A 190 -19.84 -2.05 -10.47
CA GLU A 190 -20.74 -2.06 -9.32
C GLU A 190 -19.98 -2.43 -8.04
N VAL A 191 -19.19 -3.50 -8.06
CA VAL A 191 -18.41 -3.97 -6.91
C VAL A 191 -17.42 -2.91 -6.44
N ILE A 192 -16.67 -2.30 -7.35
CA ILE A 192 -15.70 -1.25 -7.02
C ILE A 192 -16.40 -0.01 -6.46
N THR A 193 -17.55 0.37 -7.02
CA THR A 193 -18.33 1.52 -6.53
C THR A 193 -18.84 1.29 -5.12
N ARG A 194 -19.38 0.10 -4.84
CA ARG A 194 -19.81 -0.30 -3.50
C ARG A 194 -18.64 -0.27 -2.51
N MET A 195 -17.52 -0.90 -2.84
CA MET A 195 -16.34 -0.91 -1.97
C MET A 195 -15.81 0.50 -1.69
N ARG A 196 -15.81 1.41 -2.69
CA ARG A 196 -15.43 2.81 -2.50
C ARG A 196 -16.34 3.51 -1.49
N LYS A 197 -17.66 3.28 -1.59
CA LYS A 197 -18.64 3.83 -0.64
C LYS A 197 -18.42 3.28 0.78
N ASP A 198 -18.20 1.97 0.92
CA ASP A 198 -17.97 1.32 2.21
C ASP A 198 -16.68 1.83 2.88
N ILE A 199 -15.59 1.94 2.10
CA ILE A 199 -14.31 2.49 2.56
C ILE A 199 -14.49 3.94 3.03
N TRP A 200 -15.19 4.76 2.25
CA TRP A 200 -15.44 6.17 2.59
C TRP A 200 -16.27 6.29 3.88
N GLY A 201 -17.29 5.45 4.04
CA GLY A 201 -18.12 5.42 5.25
C GLY A 201 -17.34 5.03 6.50
N ALA A 202 -16.39 4.09 6.39
CA ALA A 202 -15.57 3.63 7.50
C ALA A 202 -14.40 4.57 7.83
N ALA A 203 -13.81 5.21 6.81
CA ALA A 203 -12.63 6.06 6.95
C ALA A 203 -12.71 7.26 5.97
N PRO A 204 -13.39 8.35 6.35
CA PRO A 204 -13.58 9.52 5.47
C PRO A 204 -12.29 10.25 5.08
N LEU A 205 -11.20 10.09 5.86
CA LEU A 205 -9.89 10.64 5.53
C LEU A 205 -9.03 9.72 4.65
N CYS A 206 -9.54 8.54 4.31
CA CYS A 206 -8.83 7.62 3.43
C CYS A 206 -8.81 8.18 2.00
N LEU A 207 -7.62 8.22 1.41
CA LEU A 207 -7.44 8.62 0.03
C LEU A 207 -8.18 7.66 -0.92
N PRO A 208 -8.60 8.14 -2.11
CA PRO A 208 -9.29 7.31 -3.09
C PRO A 208 -8.59 5.97 -3.35
N PRO A 209 -9.34 4.84 -3.32
CA PRO A 209 -8.74 3.53 -3.48
C PRO A 209 -8.12 3.32 -4.86
N VAL A 210 -6.90 2.79 -4.89
CA VAL A 210 -6.27 2.32 -6.13
C VAL A 210 -6.79 0.92 -6.45
N VAL A 211 -7.25 0.68 -7.68
CA VAL A 211 -7.73 -0.63 -8.11
C VAL A 211 -6.60 -1.35 -8.84
N THR A 212 -6.31 -2.59 -8.47
CA THR A 212 -5.15 -3.33 -8.96
C THR A 212 -5.47 -4.78 -9.33
N SER A 213 -4.76 -5.26 -10.35
CA SER A 213 -4.72 -6.67 -10.73
C SER A 213 -3.28 -7.05 -11.08
N ALA A 214 -2.56 -7.50 -10.06
CA ALA A 214 -1.14 -7.83 -10.16
C ALA A 214 -0.83 -9.07 -11.01
N THR A 215 -1.82 -9.96 -11.19
CA THR A 215 -1.69 -11.22 -11.94
C THR A 215 -2.02 -11.11 -13.42
N MET A 216 -2.54 -9.96 -13.88
CA MET A 216 -2.81 -9.73 -15.29
C MET A 216 -1.51 -9.50 -16.09
N SER A 217 -1.60 -9.72 -17.40
CA SER A 217 -0.53 -9.40 -18.36
C SER A 217 -1.08 -8.44 -19.43
N PRO A 218 -0.73 -7.13 -19.39
CA PRO A 218 0.07 -6.46 -18.37
C PRO A 218 -0.68 -6.28 -17.03
N PRO A 219 0.03 -6.11 -15.89
CA PRO A 219 -0.60 -5.81 -14.61
C PRO A 219 -1.38 -4.50 -14.63
N PHE A 220 -2.56 -4.46 -13.99
CA PHE A 220 -3.38 -3.26 -13.90
C PHE A 220 -3.16 -2.52 -12.57
N GLY A 221 -3.10 -1.19 -12.62
CA GLY A 221 -3.02 -0.31 -11.45
C GLY A 221 -1.69 -0.27 -10.69
N ILE A 222 -0.70 -1.06 -11.10
CA ILE A 222 0.61 -1.13 -10.43
C ILE A 222 1.40 0.17 -10.60
N GLU A 223 1.35 0.79 -11.78
CA GLU A 223 2.08 2.05 -12.01
C GLU A 223 1.45 3.22 -11.24
N GLU A 224 0.12 3.29 -11.17
CA GLU A 224 -0.57 4.26 -10.32
C GLU A 224 -0.19 4.09 -8.84
N LEU A 225 -0.07 2.85 -8.37
CA LEU A 225 0.38 2.57 -7.01
C LEU A 225 1.83 3.01 -6.78
N ARG A 226 2.74 2.76 -7.74
CA ARG A 226 4.13 3.25 -7.67
C ARG A 226 4.21 4.77 -7.62
N GLU A 227 3.42 5.46 -8.45
CA GLU A 227 3.32 6.91 -8.43
C GLU A 227 2.84 7.41 -7.07
N ASN A 228 1.78 6.80 -6.52
CA ASN A 228 1.26 7.19 -5.21
C ASN A 228 2.25 6.94 -4.07
N ILE A 229 3.02 5.84 -4.10
CA ILE A 229 4.10 5.57 -3.15
C ILE A 229 5.19 6.63 -3.27
N ALA A 230 5.69 6.87 -4.48
CA ALA A 230 6.71 7.88 -4.71
C ALA A 230 6.24 9.29 -4.30
N ASP A 231 4.97 9.62 -4.56
CA ASP A 231 4.38 10.91 -4.18
C ASP A 231 4.33 11.10 -2.66
N ALA A 232 3.88 10.07 -1.94
CA ALA A 232 3.83 10.05 -0.47
C ALA A 232 5.22 10.28 0.13
N CYS A 233 6.24 9.68 -0.48
CA CYS A 233 7.63 9.82 -0.07
C CYS A 233 8.31 11.11 -0.56
N GLY A 234 7.62 11.97 -1.32
CA GLY A 234 8.19 13.20 -1.87
C GLY A 234 9.25 12.97 -2.96
N LEU A 235 9.18 11.85 -3.68
CA LEU A 235 10.18 11.40 -4.65
C LEU A 235 9.82 11.67 -6.12
N LEU A 236 8.64 12.24 -6.40
CA LEU A 236 8.23 12.61 -7.74
C LEU A 236 8.80 13.96 -8.16
N ALA A 237 9.42 14.02 -9.34
CA ALA A 237 9.86 15.28 -9.93
C ALA A 237 8.65 16.17 -10.30
N GLY A 238 8.75 17.48 -10.01
CA GLY A 238 7.75 18.47 -10.41
C GLY A 238 6.71 18.86 -9.36
N LYS A 239 6.87 18.46 -8.08
CA LYS A 239 6.21 19.19 -6.98
C LYS A 239 6.80 20.60 -6.95
N ARG A 240 6.00 21.62 -7.31
CA ARG A 240 6.36 23.01 -6.99
C ARG A 240 6.60 23.05 -5.48
N ALA A 241 7.80 23.48 -5.08
CA ALA A 241 7.99 23.95 -3.73
C ALA A 241 6.96 25.07 -3.52
N HIS A 242 6.01 24.82 -2.63
CA HIS A 242 5.18 25.87 -2.08
C HIS A 242 5.88 26.42 -0.85
#